data_AF-A0A838VZF9-F1
#
_entry.id   AF-A0A838VZF9-F1
#
_cell.length_a   1.000
_cell.length_b   1.000
_cell.length_c   1.000
_cell.angle_alpha   90.00
_cell.angle_beta   90.00
_cell.angle_gamma   90.00
#
_symmetry.space_group_name_H-M   'P 1'
#
loop_
_entity.id
_entity.type
_entity.pdbx_description
1 polymer ?
#
loop_
_entity_poly.entity_id
_entity_poly.type
_entity_poly.pdbx_seq_one_letter_code
_entity_poly.pdbx_strand_id
1 'polypeptide(L)'
;MTIEEIRYDFTEYAEHFREFFSKILKLIIISKLNCQETNKTSAKYLNEIVNNIEGCKTHRVKYGKSMIFTKFLHYEFTYQTIKVTIKIIDKYIIDILLESIIPDFVKVFDELSSDTKTIKWNTGNVTHNNNIFQDNITINHEIPTTANPITKGPKEIEGEDKEDLIIQNEIRITFYLLELFIETLYYLTTISPNSNNDSLVGKLIVIKDVSVTRKNINIEILIDEKMIIINLAPKKNNPISIVVDNEDKIGNTIKQIIMQNKNF
;
A
#
# COMPACT_ATOMS: atom_id res chain seq x y z
N MET A 1 20.52 16.83 10.53
CA MET A 1 19.39 16.81 9.58
C MET A 1 19.97 17.01 8.21
N THR A 2 19.77 16.04 7.33
CA THR A 2 20.23 16.01 5.94
C THR A 2 19.02 16.23 5.04
N ILE A 3 19.18 17.08 4.04
CA ILE A 3 18.17 17.35 3.02
C ILE A 3 18.83 17.09 1.67
N GLU A 4 18.21 16.25 0.85
CA GLU A 4 18.68 15.93 -0.49
C GLU A 4 17.51 15.95 -1.47
N GLU A 5 17.74 16.54 -2.63
CA GLU A 5 16.78 16.59 -3.73
C GLU A 5 17.37 15.81 -4.90
N ILE A 6 16.67 14.76 -5.30
CA ILE A 6 17.09 13.85 -6.37
C ILE A 6 16.06 13.91 -7.49
N ARG A 7 16.52 14.22 -8.71
CA ARG A 7 15.70 14.16 -9.92
C ARG A 7 15.99 12.87 -10.65
N TYR A 8 14.93 12.11 -10.93
CA TYR A 8 14.99 10.97 -11.82
C TYR A 8 14.25 11.29 -13.12
N ASP A 9 14.97 11.19 -14.23
CA ASP A 9 14.46 11.42 -15.58
C ASP A 9 14.38 10.10 -16.34
N PHE A 10 13.15 9.66 -16.62
CA PHE A 10 12.87 8.43 -17.35
C PHE A 10 12.42 8.71 -18.80
N THR A 11 12.69 9.89 -19.35
CA THR A 11 12.25 10.24 -20.72
C THR A 11 12.74 9.25 -21.78
N GLU A 12 13.97 8.74 -21.63
CA GLU A 12 14.55 7.74 -22.53
C GLU A 12 14.10 6.30 -22.23
N TYR A 13 13.52 6.05 -21.05
CA TYR A 13 13.15 4.73 -20.54
C TYR A 13 11.79 4.76 -19.83
N ALA A 14 10.79 5.29 -20.53
CA ALA A 14 9.46 5.58 -19.98
C ALA A 14 8.74 4.35 -19.40
N GLU A 15 9.04 3.16 -19.93
CA GLU A 15 8.52 1.88 -19.48
C GLU A 15 8.86 1.56 -18.02
N HIS A 16 9.96 2.09 -17.49
CA HIS A 16 10.41 1.85 -16.11
C HIS A 16 9.80 2.82 -15.09
N PHE A 17 9.23 3.94 -15.54
CA PHE A 17 8.74 4.99 -14.64
C PHE A 17 7.63 4.50 -13.71
N ARG A 18 6.68 3.70 -14.22
CA ARG A 18 5.58 3.16 -13.39
C ARG A 18 6.09 2.23 -12.30
N GLU A 19 7.03 1.34 -12.64
CA GLU A 19 7.63 0.41 -11.70
C GLU A 19 8.42 1.17 -10.62
N PHE A 20 9.22 2.16 -11.03
CA PHE A 20 9.93 3.04 -10.11
C PHE A 20 8.98 3.81 -9.19
N PHE A 21 7.93 4.44 -9.72
CA PHE A 21 6.94 5.16 -8.94
C PHE A 21 6.27 4.26 -7.90
N SER A 22 5.83 3.07 -8.31
CA SER A 22 5.24 2.07 -7.42
C SER A 22 6.21 1.71 -6.31
N LYS A 23 7.46 1.39 -6.66
CA LYS A 23 8.51 1.03 -5.70
C LYS A 23 8.78 2.13 -4.67
N ILE A 24 8.89 3.39 -5.11
CA ILE A 24 9.08 4.53 -4.21
C ILE A 24 7.91 4.63 -3.22
N LEU A 25 6.67 4.56 -3.68
CA LEU A 25 5.52 4.62 -2.76
C LEU A 25 5.49 3.44 -1.80
N LYS A 26 5.88 2.23 -2.23
CA LYS A 26 6.01 1.08 -1.33
C LYS A 26 7.03 1.32 -0.23
N LEU A 27 8.22 1.86 -0.56
CA LEU A 27 9.25 2.22 0.42
C LEU A 27 8.71 3.24 1.43
N ILE A 28 8.03 4.28 0.95
CA ILE A 28 7.45 5.31 1.80
C ILE A 28 6.40 4.71 2.74
N ILE A 29 5.46 3.92 2.22
CA ILE A 29 4.41 3.27 3.01
C ILE A 29 5.03 2.37 4.10
N ILE A 30 6.00 1.53 3.74
CA ILE A 30 6.73 0.67 4.71
C ILE A 30 7.40 1.52 5.79
N SER A 31 8.05 2.63 5.42
CA SER A 31 8.76 3.51 6.36
C SER A 31 7.83 4.23 7.34
N LYS A 32 6.54 4.34 7.00
CA LYS A 32 5.52 5.00 7.82
C LYS A 32 4.60 4.03 8.55
N LEU A 33 4.66 2.73 8.22
CA LEU A 33 3.75 1.73 8.76
C LEU A 33 3.97 1.47 10.26
N ASN A 34 2.91 1.63 11.05
CA ASN A 34 2.98 1.59 12.51
C ASN A 34 1.65 1.19 13.19
N CYS A 35 1.67 1.04 14.51
CA CYS A 35 0.46 1.13 15.34
C CYS A 35 0.75 1.49 16.81
N GLN A 36 -0.29 1.83 17.57
CA GLN A 36 -0.21 1.89 19.04
C GLN A 36 -0.17 0.47 19.64
N GLU A 37 0.81 0.19 20.50
CA GLU A 37 0.98 -1.14 21.11
C GLU A 37 -0.15 -1.49 22.07
N THR A 38 -0.76 -0.49 22.71
CA THR A 38 -1.88 -0.69 23.65
C THR A 38 -3.12 -1.29 22.97
N ASN A 39 -3.24 -1.15 21.65
CA ASN A 39 -4.29 -1.81 20.87
C ASN A 39 -3.81 -3.20 20.41
N LYS A 40 -4.12 -4.24 21.20
CA LYS A 40 -3.69 -5.62 20.93
C LYS A 40 -4.13 -6.13 19.55
N THR A 41 -5.32 -5.76 19.08
CA THR A 41 -5.81 -6.13 17.75
C THR A 41 -4.98 -5.50 16.65
N SER A 42 -4.71 -4.18 16.75
CA SER A 42 -3.80 -3.49 15.82
C SER A 42 -2.41 -4.11 15.83
N ALA A 43 -1.86 -4.40 17.01
CA ALA A 43 -0.52 -4.94 17.15
C ALA A 43 -0.40 -6.34 16.52
N LYS A 44 -1.36 -7.23 16.76
CA LYS A 44 -1.41 -8.55 16.11
C LYS A 44 -1.49 -8.37 14.59
N TYR A 45 -2.43 -7.56 14.11
CA TYR A 45 -2.65 -7.36 12.68
C TYR A 45 -1.45 -6.71 11.97
N LEU A 46 -0.80 -5.72 12.58
CA LEU A 46 0.42 -5.10 12.06
C LEU A 46 1.55 -6.11 11.94
N ASN A 47 1.78 -6.95 12.96
CA ASN A 47 2.81 -7.98 12.90
C ASN A 47 2.57 -8.93 11.71
N GLU A 48 1.33 -9.35 11.48
CA GLU A 48 1.00 -10.21 10.36
C GLU A 48 1.22 -9.53 9.00
N ILE A 49 0.85 -8.26 8.85
CA ILE A 49 1.14 -7.48 7.64
C ILE A 49 2.65 -7.41 7.42
N VAL A 50 3.42 -7.01 8.44
CA VAL A 50 4.87 -6.82 8.35
C VAL A 50 5.60 -8.13 8.04
N ASN A 51 5.14 -9.25 8.59
CA ASN A 51 5.69 -10.58 8.30
C ASN A 51 5.45 -11.02 6.85
N ASN A 52 4.45 -10.43 6.17
CA ASN A 52 4.15 -10.69 4.76
C ASN A 52 4.87 -9.73 3.79
N ILE A 53 5.82 -8.92 4.28
CA ILE A 53 6.67 -8.04 3.47
C ILE A 53 8.11 -8.53 3.58
N GLU A 54 8.71 -8.88 2.43
CA GLU A 54 10.08 -9.37 2.39
C GLU A 54 11.05 -8.34 3.00
N GLY A 55 11.95 -8.79 3.87
CA GLY A 55 12.95 -7.93 4.51
C GLY A 55 12.41 -7.02 5.63
N CYS A 56 11.13 -7.11 6.00
CA CYS A 56 10.54 -6.34 7.09
C CYS A 56 10.47 -7.12 8.42
N LYS A 57 10.56 -6.38 9.53
CA LYS A 57 10.34 -6.85 10.90
C LYS A 57 9.65 -5.75 11.69
N THR A 58 8.99 -6.08 12.80
CA THR A 58 8.49 -5.05 13.72
C THR A 58 9.52 -4.73 14.80
N HIS A 59 9.52 -3.48 15.26
CA HIS A 59 10.27 -3.05 16.43
C HIS A 59 9.41 -2.14 17.30
N ARG A 60 9.70 -2.08 18.60
CA ARG A 60 8.93 -1.34 19.58
C ARG A 60 9.69 -0.10 20.02
N VAL A 61 8.99 1.02 20.08
CA VAL A 61 9.57 2.30 20.49
C VAL A 61 8.69 2.90 21.58
N LYS A 62 9.33 3.37 22.66
CA LYS A 62 8.64 3.97 23.81
C LYS A 62 9.09 5.43 23.99
N TYR A 63 8.49 6.32 23.20
CA TYR A 63 8.57 7.77 23.41
C TYR A 63 7.17 8.31 23.71
N GLY A 64 6.86 8.51 24.99
CA GLY A 64 5.50 8.79 25.43
C GLY A 64 4.62 7.54 25.38
N LYS A 65 3.79 7.40 24.33
CA LYS A 65 2.98 6.20 24.11
C LYS A 65 3.83 5.10 23.49
N SER A 66 3.57 3.84 23.87
CA SER A 66 4.26 2.70 23.29
C SER A 66 3.73 2.42 21.88
N MET A 67 4.64 2.42 20.91
CA MET A 67 4.34 2.29 19.48
C MET A 67 5.11 1.11 18.89
N ILE A 68 4.52 0.48 17.88
CA ILE A 68 5.17 -0.53 17.04
C ILE A 68 5.40 0.09 15.67
N PHE A 69 6.61 -0.04 15.16
CA PHE A 69 7.02 0.46 13.85
C PHE A 69 7.62 -0.66 13.01
N THR A 70 7.69 -0.43 11.70
CA THR A 70 8.35 -1.33 10.77
C THR A 70 9.85 -1.04 10.70
N LYS A 71 10.65 -2.11 10.67
CA LYS A 71 12.08 -2.12 10.41
C LYS A 71 12.27 -2.80 9.06
N PHE A 72 12.86 -2.10 8.09
CA PHE A 72 13.07 -2.64 6.74
C PHE A 72 14.57 -2.80 6.48
N LEU A 73 15.00 -4.00 6.11
CA LEU A 73 16.41 -4.33 5.84
C LEU A 73 17.37 -3.83 6.94
N HIS A 74 16.94 -3.95 8.20
CA HIS A 74 17.66 -3.52 9.41
C HIS A 74 17.65 -2.03 9.72
N TYR A 75 16.96 -1.21 8.93
CA TYR A 75 16.75 0.22 9.20
C TYR A 75 15.45 0.47 9.93
N GLU A 76 15.53 1.21 11.03
CA GLU A 76 14.40 1.56 11.89
C GLU A 76 13.84 2.92 11.51
N PHE A 77 12.54 2.96 11.21
CA PHE A 77 11.86 4.17 10.77
C PHE A 77 10.80 4.59 11.77
N THR A 78 10.73 5.89 12.04
CA THR A 78 9.65 6.52 12.79
C THR A 78 9.14 7.73 12.01
N TYR A 79 8.04 8.34 12.46
CA TYR A 79 7.48 9.51 11.76
C TYR A 79 8.44 10.69 11.66
N GLN A 80 9.31 10.82 12.66
CA GLN A 80 10.22 11.95 12.81
C GLN A 80 11.54 11.74 12.11
N THR A 81 11.86 10.50 11.74
CA THR A 81 13.20 10.21 11.22
C THR A 81 13.35 10.62 9.76
N ILE A 82 12.28 10.56 8.99
CA ILE A 82 12.30 10.67 7.52
C ILE A 82 11.06 11.38 7.04
N LYS A 83 11.22 12.28 6.08
CA LYS A 83 10.16 12.83 5.26
C LYS A 83 10.57 12.71 3.80
N VAL A 84 9.69 12.11 3.01
CA VAL A 84 9.87 11.96 1.57
C VAL A 84 8.77 12.76 0.89
N THR A 85 9.16 13.71 0.05
CA THR A 85 8.24 14.51 -0.75
C THR A 85 8.48 14.17 -2.21
N ILE A 86 7.40 13.88 -2.94
CA ILE A 86 7.43 13.56 -4.36
C ILE A 86 6.77 14.69 -5.13
N LYS A 87 7.34 15.06 -6.28
CA LYS A 87 6.72 15.96 -7.24
C LYS A 87 6.96 15.47 -8.66
N ILE A 88 5.89 15.26 -9.42
CA ILE A 88 6.01 14.95 -10.85
C ILE A 88 6.11 16.26 -11.61
N ILE A 89 7.26 16.52 -12.24
CA ILE A 89 7.55 17.80 -12.90
C ILE A 89 7.06 17.79 -14.35
N ASP A 90 7.25 16.66 -15.02
CA ASP A 90 6.83 16.42 -16.40
C ASP A 90 6.54 14.93 -16.58
N LYS A 91 6.10 14.54 -17.77
CA LYS A 91 5.86 13.16 -18.15
C LYS A 91 7.14 12.35 -17.93
N TYR A 92 7.08 11.39 -17.00
CA TYR A 92 8.20 10.51 -16.62
C TYR A 92 9.37 11.18 -15.89
N ILE A 93 9.19 12.40 -15.38
CA ILE A 93 10.20 13.10 -14.58
C ILE A 93 9.66 13.31 -13.16
N ILE A 94 10.40 12.80 -12.18
CA ILE A 94 10.05 12.82 -10.76
C ILE A 94 11.18 13.45 -9.94
N ASP A 95 10.83 14.47 -9.15
CA ASP A 95 11.68 15.02 -8.11
C ASP A 95 11.31 14.37 -6.77
N ILE A 96 12.32 13.89 -6.04
CA ILE A 96 12.20 13.33 -4.71
C ILE A 96 13.04 14.17 -3.75
N LEU A 97 12.38 14.84 -2.81
CA LEU A 97 13.02 15.55 -1.71
C LEU A 97 13.00 14.67 -0.46
N LEU A 98 14.19 14.31 0.01
CA LEU A 98 14.43 13.49 1.19
C LEU A 98 14.95 14.38 2.32
N GLU A 99 14.20 14.43 3.42
CA GLU A 99 14.64 15.07 4.66
C GLU A 99 14.77 13.99 5.73
N SER A 100 15.96 13.84 6.31
CA SER A 100 16.18 12.85 7.38
C SER A 100 17.07 13.37 8.50
N ILE A 101 16.76 12.98 9.73
CA ILE A 101 17.67 13.18 10.86
C ILE A 101 18.78 12.12 10.92
N ILE A 102 18.64 11.03 10.15
CA ILE A 102 19.59 9.92 10.03
C ILE A 102 20.34 10.11 8.71
N PRO A 103 21.61 10.57 8.72
CA PRO A 103 22.34 10.86 7.47
C PRO A 103 22.43 9.66 6.53
N ASP A 104 22.67 8.47 7.08
CA ASP A 104 22.80 7.22 6.31
C ASP A 104 21.50 6.82 5.62
N PHE A 105 20.35 7.31 6.10
CA PHE A 105 19.07 6.98 5.47
C PHE A 105 19.00 7.48 4.04
N VAL A 106 19.49 8.69 3.75
CA VAL A 106 19.35 9.27 2.43
C VAL A 106 20.07 8.39 1.39
N LYS A 107 21.29 7.98 1.72
CA LYS A 107 22.07 7.03 0.93
C LYS A 107 21.37 5.69 0.76
N VAL A 108 20.82 5.14 1.84
CA VAL A 108 20.11 3.86 1.82
C VAL A 108 18.82 3.95 1.01
N PHE A 109 18.08 5.04 1.12
CA PHE A 109 16.86 5.24 0.34
C PHE A 109 17.18 5.37 -1.15
N ASP A 110 18.26 6.07 -1.52
CA ASP A 110 18.70 6.17 -2.90
C ASP A 110 19.22 4.82 -3.46
N GLU A 111 19.98 4.07 -2.67
CA GLU A 111 20.38 2.68 -3.01
C GLU A 111 19.14 1.79 -3.20
N LEU A 112 18.17 1.90 -2.30
CA LEU A 112 16.95 1.11 -2.36
C LEU A 112 15.99 1.57 -3.44
N SER A 113 15.95 2.85 -3.82
CA SER A 113 15.12 3.35 -4.92
C SER A 113 15.68 2.91 -6.27
N SER A 114 17.01 2.92 -6.41
CA SER A 114 17.73 2.59 -7.64
C SER A 114 17.94 1.09 -7.91
N ASP A 115 17.80 0.22 -6.89
CA ASP A 115 17.86 -1.25 -7.09
C ASP A 115 16.84 -1.72 -8.17
N THR A 116 17.15 -2.71 -8.99
CA THR A 116 16.17 -3.27 -9.93
C THR A 116 15.24 -4.29 -9.28
N LYS A 117 15.49 -4.66 -8.02
CA LYS A 117 14.62 -5.57 -7.27
C LYS A 117 13.29 -4.92 -6.92
N THR A 118 12.21 -5.64 -7.24
CA THR A 118 10.86 -5.28 -6.81
C THR A 118 10.66 -5.59 -5.34
N ILE A 119 9.90 -4.72 -4.66
CA ILE A 119 9.47 -4.97 -3.28
C ILE A 119 8.30 -5.95 -3.34
N LYS A 120 8.53 -7.16 -2.85
CA LYS A 120 7.50 -8.20 -2.77
C LYS A 120 6.63 -7.99 -1.54
N TRP A 121 5.37 -7.67 -1.80
CA TRP A 121 4.29 -7.64 -0.83
C TRP A 121 3.53 -8.97 -0.86
N ASN A 122 2.92 -9.35 0.26
CA ASN A 122 2.08 -10.54 0.37
C ASN A 122 2.82 -11.84 0.03
N THR A 123 3.96 -12.09 0.67
CA THR A 123 4.83 -13.27 0.42
C THR A 123 4.30 -14.58 1.02
N GLY A 124 3.08 -14.62 1.55
CA GLY A 124 2.47 -15.84 2.08
C GLY A 124 2.41 -16.95 1.03
N ASN A 125 2.78 -18.17 1.42
CA ASN A 125 2.71 -19.37 0.59
C ASN A 125 1.25 -19.70 0.20
N VAL A 126 0.77 -19.11 -0.90
CA VAL A 126 -0.39 -19.60 -1.63
C VAL A 126 -0.06 -19.54 -3.11
N THR A 127 -0.10 -20.70 -3.75
CA THR A 127 0.09 -20.92 -5.18
C THR A 127 -0.62 -19.84 -6.00
N HIS A 128 0.17 -19.01 -6.66
CA HIS A 128 -0.29 -18.06 -7.65
C HIS A 128 -0.94 -18.84 -8.82
N ASN A 129 -2.26 -18.96 -8.84
CA ASN A 129 -2.98 -19.07 -10.12
C ASN A 129 -3.07 -17.66 -10.70
N ASN A 130 -2.13 -17.35 -11.59
CA ASN A 130 -1.95 -16.07 -12.27
C ASN A 130 -3.05 -15.74 -13.31
N ASN A 131 -4.32 -16.07 -13.08
CA ASN A 131 -5.41 -15.84 -14.05
C ASN A 131 -6.61 -15.12 -13.43
N ILE A 132 -6.42 -13.96 -12.76
CA ILE A 132 -7.58 -13.10 -12.37
C ILE A 132 -7.82 -11.96 -13.39
N PHE A 133 -6.96 -11.82 -14.40
CA PHE A 133 -7.15 -10.80 -15.45
C PHE A 133 -7.53 -11.34 -16.84
N GLN A 134 -7.83 -12.64 -17.02
CA GLN A 134 -8.13 -13.17 -18.36
C GLN A 134 -9.40 -14.02 -18.56
N ASP A 135 -10.08 -14.52 -17.52
CA ASP A 135 -11.26 -15.37 -17.75
C ASP A 135 -12.57 -14.61 -17.54
N ASN A 136 -12.85 -13.69 -18.46
CA ASN A 136 -14.19 -13.15 -18.69
C ASN A 136 -14.48 -13.05 -20.20
N ILE A 137 -14.32 -14.15 -20.94
CA ILE A 137 -14.98 -14.33 -22.24
C ILE A 137 -15.42 -15.80 -22.38
N THR A 138 -16.71 -16.04 -22.14
CA THR A 138 -17.65 -16.89 -22.92
C THR A 138 -18.62 -17.58 -21.97
N ILE A 139 -19.78 -16.95 -21.78
CA ILE A 139 -21.00 -17.66 -21.40
C ILE A 139 -21.44 -18.43 -22.64
N ASN A 140 -21.54 -19.75 -22.58
CA ASN A 140 -22.64 -20.51 -23.18
C ASN A 140 -22.67 -21.97 -22.69
N HIS A 141 -23.91 -22.42 -22.50
CA HIS A 141 -24.42 -23.74 -22.12
C HIS A 141 -23.60 -24.97 -22.52
N GLU A 142 -23.53 -25.97 -21.64
CA GLU A 142 -24.29 -27.22 -21.75
C GLU A 142 -24.09 -28.14 -20.51
N ILE A 143 -25.18 -28.75 -20.06
CA ILE A 143 -25.24 -29.75 -18.99
C ILE A 143 -24.98 -31.13 -19.62
N PRO A 144 -24.24 -32.04 -18.98
CA PRO A 144 -24.85 -33.35 -18.74
C PRO A 144 -24.61 -33.93 -17.34
N THR A 145 -25.73 -34.33 -16.75
CA THR A 145 -25.97 -35.31 -15.69
C THR A 145 -25.18 -36.62 -15.85
N THR A 146 -24.65 -37.17 -14.76
CA THR A 146 -24.99 -38.52 -14.23
C THR A 146 -24.29 -38.82 -12.89
N ALA A 147 -24.99 -39.61 -12.08
CA ALA A 147 -24.75 -40.01 -10.68
C ALA A 147 -23.50 -40.92 -10.50
N ASN A 148 -22.96 -41.29 -9.33
CA ASN A 148 -23.46 -41.42 -7.94
C ASN A 148 -22.24 -41.67 -6.98
N PRO A 149 -22.37 -41.99 -5.67
CA PRO A 149 -21.68 -41.31 -4.55
C PRO A 149 -20.62 -42.18 -3.83
N ILE A 150 -19.94 -41.64 -2.79
CA ILE A 150 -19.68 -42.27 -1.46
C ILE A 150 -18.60 -41.50 -0.63
N THR A 151 -19.06 -41.06 0.56
CA THR A 151 -18.36 -40.85 1.85
C THR A 151 -17.14 -39.92 1.98
N LYS A 152 -17.34 -38.79 2.67
CA LYS A 152 -17.04 -38.56 4.10
C LYS A 152 -17.32 -37.08 4.37
N GLY A 153 -18.17 -36.78 5.35
CA GLY A 153 -18.50 -35.39 5.70
C GLY A 153 -17.24 -34.58 6.02
N PRO A 154 -17.15 -33.30 5.64
CA PRO A 154 -16.01 -32.49 6.05
C PRO A 154 -16.05 -32.36 7.57
N LYS A 155 -14.97 -32.81 8.23
CA LYS A 155 -14.69 -32.45 9.62
C LYS A 155 -14.79 -30.94 9.73
N GLU A 156 -15.57 -30.48 10.70
CA GLU A 156 -15.63 -29.07 11.08
C GLU A 156 -14.21 -28.60 11.38
N ILE A 157 -13.67 -27.73 10.54
CA ILE A 157 -12.41 -27.04 10.82
C ILE A 157 -12.68 -26.18 12.05
N GLU A 158 -12.09 -26.56 13.19
CA GLU A 158 -12.26 -25.88 14.47
C GLU A 158 -11.55 -24.51 14.49
N GLY A 159 -11.87 -23.69 15.50
CA GLY A 159 -11.87 -22.23 15.44
C GLY A 159 -10.55 -21.50 15.17
N GLU A 160 -9.39 -22.10 15.42
CA GLU A 160 -8.08 -21.44 15.30
C GLU A 160 -7.62 -21.36 13.83
N ASP A 161 -7.72 -22.47 13.09
CA ASP A 161 -7.40 -22.53 11.65
C ASP A 161 -8.33 -21.64 10.81
N LYS A 162 -9.59 -21.49 11.24
CA LYS A 162 -10.55 -20.58 10.59
C LYS A 162 -10.22 -19.12 10.84
N GLU A 163 -9.79 -18.76 12.04
CA GLU A 163 -9.44 -17.37 12.38
C GLU A 163 -8.18 -16.93 11.62
N ASP A 164 -7.17 -17.79 11.56
CA ASP A 164 -5.95 -17.52 10.80
C ASP A 164 -6.21 -17.41 9.30
N LEU A 165 -7.05 -18.28 8.73
CA LEU A 165 -7.47 -18.16 7.32
C LEU A 165 -8.19 -16.84 7.03
N ILE A 166 -9.03 -16.38 7.96
CA ILE A 166 -9.73 -15.08 7.84
C ILE A 166 -8.71 -13.94 7.88
N ILE A 167 -7.75 -13.97 8.81
CA ILE A 167 -6.72 -12.94 8.94
C ILE A 167 -5.83 -12.90 7.68
N GLN A 168 -5.39 -14.04 7.15
CA GLN A 168 -4.61 -14.08 5.91
C GLN A 168 -5.38 -13.53 4.72
N ASN A 169 -6.68 -13.83 4.62
CA ASN A 169 -7.51 -13.23 3.58
C ASN A 169 -7.66 -11.71 3.76
N GLU A 170 -7.86 -11.23 4.99
CA GLU A 170 -7.90 -9.79 5.28
C GLU A 170 -6.56 -9.10 4.93
N ILE A 171 -5.42 -9.75 5.18
CA ILE A 171 -4.08 -9.24 4.81
C ILE A 171 -3.93 -9.15 3.29
N ARG A 172 -4.35 -10.19 2.57
CA ARG A 172 -4.35 -10.16 1.09
C ARG A 172 -5.18 -9.00 0.55
N ILE A 173 -6.37 -8.77 1.12
CA ILE A 173 -7.21 -7.63 0.77
C ILE A 173 -6.49 -6.32 1.10
N THR A 174 -5.86 -6.19 2.26
CA THR A 174 -5.08 -5.00 2.63
C THR A 174 -3.99 -4.68 1.61
N PHE A 175 -3.19 -5.65 1.19
CA PHE A 175 -2.16 -5.42 0.17
C PHE A 175 -2.77 -5.02 -1.18
N TYR A 176 -3.86 -5.67 -1.59
CA TYR A 176 -4.60 -5.28 -2.79
C TYR A 176 -5.07 -3.81 -2.74
N LEU A 177 -5.58 -3.35 -1.60
CA LEU A 177 -6.00 -1.96 -1.42
C LEU A 177 -4.84 -0.98 -1.46
N LEU A 178 -3.69 -1.35 -0.89
CA LEU A 178 -2.49 -0.53 -0.96
C LEU A 178 -1.97 -0.41 -2.40
N GLU A 179 -2.02 -1.49 -3.19
CA GLU A 179 -1.68 -1.45 -4.61
C GLU A 179 -2.66 -0.56 -5.40
N LEU A 180 -3.97 -0.71 -5.20
CA LEU A 180 -4.95 0.18 -5.83
C LEU A 180 -4.74 1.65 -5.46
N PHE A 181 -4.35 1.93 -4.23
CA PHE A 181 -4.00 3.27 -3.78
C PHE A 181 -2.78 3.82 -4.53
N ILE A 182 -1.70 3.04 -4.65
CA ILE A 182 -0.49 3.40 -5.40
C ILE A 182 -0.83 3.66 -6.88
N GLU A 183 -1.58 2.75 -7.50
CA GLU A 183 -1.99 2.88 -8.91
C GLU A 183 -2.89 4.08 -9.15
N THR A 184 -3.75 4.40 -8.18
CA THR A 184 -4.59 5.61 -8.24
C THR A 184 -3.74 6.87 -8.20
N LEU A 185 -2.76 6.96 -7.30
CA LEU A 185 -1.84 8.10 -7.27
C LEU A 185 -1.03 8.20 -8.57
N TYR A 186 -0.50 7.08 -9.05
CA TYR A 186 0.20 7.03 -10.34
C TYR A 186 -0.69 7.54 -11.47
N TYR A 187 -1.90 7.01 -11.61
CA TYR A 187 -2.85 7.45 -12.63
C TYR A 187 -3.09 8.96 -12.56
N LEU A 188 -3.36 9.52 -11.37
CA LEU A 188 -3.57 10.96 -11.22
C LEU A 188 -2.34 11.81 -11.57
N THR A 189 -1.12 11.26 -11.46
CA THR A 189 0.10 11.92 -11.95
C THR A 189 0.32 11.82 -13.47
N THR A 190 -0.48 11.02 -14.18
CA THR A 190 -0.43 10.92 -15.65
C THR A 190 -1.52 11.76 -16.34
N ILE A 191 -2.52 12.22 -15.59
CA ILE A 191 -3.60 13.07 -16.11
C ILE A 191 -3.04 14.46 -16.42
N SER A 192 -3.32 14.96 -17.62
CA SER A 192 -2.94 16.34 -18.00
C SER A 192 -3.56 17.36 -17.04
N PRO A 193 -2.79 18.34 -16.52
CA PRO A 193 -3.30 19.39 -15.63
C PRO A 193 -4.54 20.13 -16.17
N ASN A 194 -4.67 20.20 -17.48
CA ASN A 194 -5.72 20.95 -18.17
C ASN A 194 -7.04 20.19 -18.30
N SER A 195 -7.07 18.90 -17.94
CA SER A 195 -8.20 18.00 -18.25
C SER A 195 -9.25 17.93 -17.15
N ASN A 196 -8.92 18.32 -15.91
CA ASN A 196 -9.76 18.62 -14.75
C ASN A 196 -8.81 18.84 -13.55
N ASN A 197 -9.19 19.63 -12.53
CA ASN A 197 -8.37 19.95 -11.33
C ASN A 197 -7.99 18.75 -10.43
N ASP A 198 -8.04 17.53 -10.94
CA ASP A 198 -7.77 16.27 -10.24
C ASP A 198 -6.34 15.75 -10.51
N SER A 199 -5.61 16.35 -11.46
CA SER A 199 -4.22 15.99 -11.74
C SER A 199 -3.30 16.25 -10.55
N LEU A 200 -2.35 15.34 -10.35
CA LEU A 200 -1.25 15.47 -9.38
C LEU A 200 0.07 15.96 -9.99
N VAL A 201 0.09 16.23 -11.30
CA VAL A 201 1.28 16.81 -11.96
C VAL A 201 1.57 18.18 -11.35
N GLY A 202 2.83 18.42 -11.01
CA GLY A 202 3.32 19.64 -10.39
C GLY A 202 2.98 19.80 -8.90
N LYS A 203 2.22 18.87 -8.30
CA LYS A 203 1.83 18.92 -6.89
C LYS A 203 2.87 18.28 -5.98
N LEU A 204 3.03 18.83 -4.77
CA LEU A 204 3.85 18.22 -3.72
C LEU A 204 3.04 17.14 -2.99
N ILE A 205 3.51 15.89 -3.04
CA ILE A 205 2.87 14.74 -2.41
C ILE A 205 3.76 14.23 -1.26
N VAL A 206 3.19 14.11 -0.06
CA VAL A 206 3.88 13.57 1.13
C VAL A 206 2.97 12.58 1.84
N ILE A 207 3.40 11.32 2.02
CA ILE A 207 2.73 10.41 2.95
C ILE A 207 3.31 10.66 4.34
N LYS A 208 2.49 11.22 5.24
CA LYS A 208 2.89 11.59 6.60
C LYS A 208 2.88 10.41 7.55
N ASP A 209 1.83 9.61 7.50
CA ASP A 209 1.57 8.49 8.40
C ASP A 209 0.85 7.35 7.68
N VAL A 210 1.14 6.12 8.12
CA VAL A 210 0.41 4.91 7.72
C VAL A 210 0.17 4.07 8.98
N SER A 211 -0.96 4.25 9.65
CA SER A 211 -1.22 3.64 10.96
C SER A 211 -2.30 2.57 10.95
N VAL A 212 -2.06 1.48 11.68
CA VAL A 212 -3.03 0.40 11.86
C VAL A 212 -3.92 0.65 13.07
N THR A 213 -5.22 0.81 12.83
CA THR A 213 -6.23 0.91 13.91
C THR A 213 -7.24 -0.23 13.79
N ARG A 214 -7.29 -1.11 14.80
CA ARG A 214 -8.00 -2.39 14.77
C ARG A 214 -7.46 -3.28 13.65
N LYS A 215 -8.14 -3.33 12.50
CA LYS A 215 -7.72 -4.06 11.29
C LYS A 215 -7.69 -3.17 10.05
N ASN A 216 -7.74 -1.85 10.24
CA ASN A 216 -7.78 -0.89 9.14
C ASN A 216 -6.43 -0.18 9.02
N ILE A 217 -6.01 0.13 7.79
CA ILE A 217 -4.88 1.01 7.49
C ILE A 217 -5.40 2.42 7.29
N ASN A 218 -4.86 3.38 8.04
CA ASN A 218 -5.15 4.80 7.88
C ASN A 218 -3.92 5.45 7.25
N ILE A 219 -4.08 6.09 6.10
CA ILE A 219 -3.01 6.77 5.37
C ILE A 219 -3.27 8.27 5.44
N GLU A 220 -2.34 9.01 6.04
CA GLU A 220 -2.36 10.47 6.03
C GLU A 220 -1.43 11.00 4.94
N ILE A 221 -1.97 11.78 4.02
CA ILE A 221 -1.26 12.31 2.86
C ILE A 221 -1.39 13.83 2.87
N LEU A 222 -0.32 14.56 2.57
CA LEU A 222 -0.41 15.95 2.16
C LEU A 222 -0.28 16.06 0.65
N ILE A 223 -1.18 16.83 0.04
CA ILE A 223 -1.11 17.24 -1.37
C ILE A 223 -1.20 18.77 -1.41
N ASP A 224 -0.12 19.46 -1.80
CA ASP A 224 0.01 20.92 -1.72
C ASP A 224 -0.50 21.49 -0.38
N GLU A 225 0.04 20.95 0.73
CA GLU A 225 -0.31 21.30 2.11
C GLU A 225 -1.72 20.90 2.59
N LYS A 226 -2.58 20.39 1.70
CA LYS A 226 -3.89 19.88 2.07
C LYS A 226 -3.77 18.45 2.59
N MET A 227 -4.20 18.25 3.82
CA MET A 227 -4.24 16.92 4.43
C MET A 227 -5.39 16.11 3.87
N ILE A 228 -5.14 14.86 3.51
CA ILE A 228 -6.13 13.88 3.07
C ILE A 228 -5.90 12.64 3.92
N ILE A 229 -6.93 12.16 4.59
CA ILE A 229 -6.88 10.92 5.36
C ILE A 229 -7.67 9.87 4.60
N ILE A 230 -7.06 8.71 4.37
CA ILE A 230 -7.67 7.59 3.65
C ILE A 230 -7.71 6.39 4.58
N ASN A 231 -8.91 5.88 4.85
CA ASN A 231 -9.10 4.63 5.58
C ASN A 231 -9.24 3.44 4.62
N LEU A 232 -8.39 2.43 4.73
CA LEU A 232 -8.48 1.16 4.01
C LEU A 232 -8.87 0.07 5.00
N ALA A 233 -10.09 -0.44 4.87
CA ALA A 233 -10.66 -1.40 5.79
C ALA A 233 -10.98 -2.73 5.09
N PRO A 234 -10.18 -3.79 5.29
CA PRO A 234 -10.52 -5.12 4.79
C PRO A 234 -11.75 -5.64 5.53
N LYS A 235 -12.88 -5.80 4.83
CA LYS A 235 -14.13 -6.34 5.40
C LYS A 235 -14.63 -7.51 4.58
N LYS A 236 -15.27 -8.48 5.25
CA LYS A 236 -15.89 -9.66 4.61
C LYS A 236 -16.99 -9.33 3.58
N ASN A 237 -17.84 -8.32 3.84
CA ASN A 237 -19.08 -8.12 3.06
C ASN A 237 -19.09 -6.81 2.23
N ASN A 238 -18.17 -5.88 2.50
CA ASN A 238 -17.98 -4.68 1.70
C ASN A 238 -16.53 -4.20 1.90
N PRO A 239 -15.58 -4.75 1.12
CA PRO A 239 -14.16 -4.80 1.46
C PRO A 239 -13.44 -3.45 1.41
N ILE A 240 -14.13 -2.34 1.07
CA ILE A 240 -13.52 -1.03 0.89
C ILE A 240 -14.41 0.04 1.51
N SER A 241 -13.96 0.65 2.61
CA SER A 241 -14.54 1.88 3.13
C SER A 241 -13.48 2.98 3.20
N ILE A 242 -13.34 3.73 2.11
CA ILE A 242 -12.52 4.93 2.08
C ILE A 242 -13.34 6.09 2.63
N VAL A 243 -12.90 6.59 3.78
CA VAL A 243 -13.38 7.83 4.37
C VAL A 243 -12.31 8.87 4.10
N VAL A 244 -12.74 10.04 3.65
CA VAL A 244 -11.91 11.24 3.57
C VAL A 244 -12.37 12.12 4.73
N ASP A 245 -11.48 12.37 5.69
CA ASP A 245 -11.84 13.11 6.92
C ASP A 245 -11.98 14.63 6.69
N ASN A 246 -11.85 15.08 5.43
CA ASN A 246 -12.17 16.43 4.99
C ASN A 246 -12.91 16.43 3.65
N GLU A 247 -13.53 17.56 3.30
CA GLU A 247 -14.25 17.74 2.04
C GLU A 247 -13.31 18.00 0.84
N ASP A 248 -12.08 17.46 0.87
CA ASP A 248 -11.11 17.71 -0.19
C ASP A 248 -11.50 16.99 -1.49
N LYS A 249 -11.47 17.74 -2.60
CA LYS A 249 -11.84 17.23 -3.92
C LYS A 249 -10.91 16.11 -4.38
N ILE A 250 -9.60 16.26 -4.17
CA ILE A 250 -8.61 15.25 -4.59
C ILE A 250 -8.79 13.98 -3.77
N GLY A 251 -9.02 14.11 -2.45
CA GLY A 251 -9.34 12.96 -1.60
C GLY A 251 -10.57 12.20 -2.10
N ASN A 252 -11.63 12.91 -2.47
CA ASN A 252 -12.83 12.31 -3.06
C ASN A 252 -12.54 11.65 -4.42
N THR A 253 -11.72 12.25 -5.27
CA THR A 253 -11.33 11.66 -6.55
C THR A 253 -10.54 10.37 -6.35
N ILE A 254 -9.56 10.35 -5.44
CA ILE A 254 -8.80 9.13 -5.09
C ILE A 254 -9.76 8.02 -4.64
N LYS A 255 -10.70 8.35 -3.75
CA LYS A 255 -11.73 7.42 -3.28
C LYS A 255 -12.54 6.85 -4.44
N GLN A 256 -13.03 7.68 -5.36
CA GLN A 256 -13.87 7.22 -6.47
C GLN A 256 -13.10 6.30 -7.42
N ILE A 257 -11.84 6.63 -7.74
CA ILE A 257 -11.01 5.80 -8.64
C ILE A 257 -10.74 4.43 -8.01
N ILE A 258 -10.38 4.37 -6.72
CA ILE A 258 -10.20 3.09 -6.04
C ILE A 258 -11.53 2.29 -6.04
N MET A 259 -12.65 2.96 -5.82
CA MET A 259 -13.99 2.33 -5.81
C MET A 259 -14.49 1.89 -7.20
N GLN A 260 -13.96 2.45 -8.29
CA GLN A 260 -14.26 2.02 -9.66
C GLN A 260 -13.40 0.83 -10.09
N ASN A 261 -12.16 0.75 -9.59
CA ASN A 261 -11.19 -0.28 -10.00
C ASN A 261 -11.18 -1.53 -9.09
N LYS A 262 -12.05 -1.57 -8.07
CA LYS A 262 -12.24 -2.73 -7.17
C LYS A 262 -13.10 -3.84 -7.78
N ASN A 263 -12.71 -4.38 -8.92
CA ASN A 263 -13.40 -5.57 -9.44
C ASN A 263 -13.00 -6.78 -8.57
N PHE A 264 -14.00 -7.36 -7.89
CA PHE A 264 -13.92 -8.62 -7.13
C PHE A 264 -14.45 -9.77 -7.96
#